data_AF-A0A7C1QUD2-F1
#
_entry.id   AF-A0A7C1QUD2-F1
#
_cell.length_a   1.000
_cell.length_b   1.000
_cell.length_c   1.000
_cell.angle_alpha   90.00
_cell.angle_beta   90.00
_cell.angle_gamma   90.00
#
_symmetry.space_group_name_H-M   'P 1'
#
loop_
_entity.id
_entity.type
_entity.pdbx_description
1 polymer ?
#
loop_
_entity_poly.entity_id
_entity_poly.type
_entity_poly.pdbx_seq_one_letter_code
_entity_poly.pdbx_strand_id
1 'polypeptide(L)'
;MRVKIKNNSDEKQLHKKSIDELTHMFMDRIHEQTLKIIEGIEYLIDENFVEFENNLNYVIETKVEVEIKKSFEAKLWKKRSVFAKADRLKIFGKINDMKNIGEFIAHRLLLYKAVLPDEKFKLRVSGILKSLKSISNFIADAVKFIGTDLEKAHDVCEQIKDERRRMRNEEWILLNRLYNYSMDYLSRTFLYLKEMIEDIMMLADHIKDFAEYIQFLATKYLIFK
;
A
#
# COMPACT_ATOMS: atom_id res chain seq x y z
N MET A 1 -22.63 -25.30 10.47
CA MET A 1 -23.79 -24.47 10.07
C MET A 1 -23.26 -23.31 9.22
N ARG A 2 -23.43 -23.34 7.89
CA ARG A 2 -22.91 -22.30 6.99
C ARG A 2 -23.78 -21.06 7.12
N VAL A 3 -23.26 -20.00 7.74
CA VAL A 3 -23.93 -18.71 7.77
C VAL A 3 -23.79 -18.10 6.37
N LYS A 4 -24.86 -18.16 5.56
CA LYS A 4 -25.02 -17.30 4.39
C LYS A 4 -25.26 -15.88 4.89
N ILE A 5 -24.20 -15.11 5.09
CA ILE A 5 -24.30 -13.68 5.37
C ILE A 5 -24.60 -12.96 4.05
N LYS A 6 -25.54 -12.00 4.12
CA LYS A 6 -26.15 -11.25 3.03
C LYS A 6 -25.13 -10.58 2.08
N ASN A 7 -25.02 -11.03 0.82
CA ASN A 7 -24.25 -10.32 -0.23
C ASN A 7 -25.12 -9.47 -1.19
N ASN A 8 -26.43 -9.69 -1.28
CA ASN A 8 -27.28 -9.03 -2.29
C ASN A 8 -27.53 -7.52 -2.07
N SER A 9 -27.32 -7.01 -0.85
CA SER A 9 -27.52 -5.59 -0.51
C SER A 9 -26.37 -4.74 -1.03
N ASP A 10 -25.15 -5.21 -0.82
CA ASP A 10 -23.94 -4.41 -1.02
C ASP A 10 -23.52 -4.40 -2.49
N GLU A 11 -23.71 -5.51 -3.22
CA GLU A 11 -23.56 -5.56 -4.68
C GLU A 11 -24.50 -4.57 -5.38
N LYS A 12 -25.78 -4.50 -4.96
CA LYS A 12 -26.75 -3.54 -5.51
C LYS A 12 -26.36 -2.09 -5.25
N GLN A 13 -25.67 -1.81 -4.14
CA GLN A 13 -25.17 -0.46 -3.85
C GLN A 13 -23.91 -0.13 -4.67
N LEU A 14 -22.97 -1.07 -4.84
CA LEU A 14 -21.79 -0.91 -5.69
C LEU A 14 -22.16 -0.64 -7.16
N HIS A 15 -23.23 -1.28 -7.66
CA HIS A 15 -23.72 -1.03 -9.01
C HIS A 15 -24.29 0.38 -9.23
N LYS A 16 -24.62 1.15 -8.19
CA LYS A 16 -25.05 2.55 -8.32
C LYS A 16 -23.91 3.56 -8.35
N LYS A 17 -22.72 3.19 -7.85
CA LYS A 17 -21.55 4.07 -7.72
C LYS A 17 -20.95 4.49 -9.08
N SER A 18 -20.41 5.69 -9.17
CA SER A 18 -19.63 6.14 -10.33
C SER A 18 -18.27 5.43 -10.40
N ILE A 19 -17.56 5.57 -11.53
CA ILE A 19 -16.20 5.02 -11.69
C ILE A 19 -15.25 5.65 -10.68
N ASP A 20 -15.38 6.96 -10.44
CA ASP A 20 -14.53 7.70 -9.53
C ASP A 20 -14.81 7.27 -8.08
N GLU A 21 -16.08 7.14 -7.69
CA GLU A 21 -16.44 6.58 -6.37
C GLU A 21 -15.92 5.15 -6.18
N LEU A 22 -16.01 4.29 -7.20
CA LEU A 22 -15.46 2.93 -7.13
C LEU A 22 -13.93 2.92 -7.00
N THR A 23 -13.26 3.86 -7.67
CA THR A 23 -11.80 4.03 -7.58
C THR A 23 -11.40 4.49 -6.18
N HIS A 24 -12.11 5.47 -5.61
CA HIS A 24 -11.87 5.94 -4.24
C HIS A 24 -12.14 4.83 -3.22
N MET A 25 -13.25 4.11 -3.35
CA MET A 25 -13.55 2.97 -2.46
C MET A 25 -12.50 1.88 -2.55
N PHE A 26 -11.99 1.58 -3.75
CA PHE A 26 -10.90 0.62 -3.92
C PHE A 26 -9.63 1.12 -3.24
N MET A 27 -9.24 2.38 -3.49
CA MET A 27 -8.08 3.00 -2.85
C MET A 27 -8.18 3.00 -1.33
N ASP A 28 -9.34 3.37 -0.76
CA ASP A 28 -9.56 3.38 0.69
C ASP A 28 -9.37 1.97 1.30
N ARG A 29 -9.84 0.92 0.62
CA ARG A 29 -9.64 -0.46 1.06
C ARG A 29 -8.18 -0.91 0.99
N ILE A 30 -7.50 -0.60 -0.12
CA ILE A 30 -6.08 -0.97 -0.25
C ILE A 30 -5.21 -0.16 0.71
N HIS A 31 -5.58 1.10 0.97
CA HIS A 31 -4.94 1.94 1.98
C HIS A 31 -5.11 1.34 3.38
N GLU A 32 -6.33 0.96 3.76
CA GLU A 32 -6.61 0.27 5.03
C GLU A 32 -5.78 -1.01 5.19
N GLN A 33 -5.73 -1.85 4.15
CA GLN A 33 -4.89 -3.05 4.15
C GLN A 33 -3.40 -2.71 4.29
N THR A 34 -2.93 -1.64 3.63
CA THR A 34 -1.54 -1.19 3.76
C THR A 34 -1.22 -0.74 5.18
N LEU A 35 -2.13 0.01 5.83
CA LEU A 35 -1.99 0.38 7.23
C LEU A 35 -1.95 -0.86 8.15
N LYS A 36 -2.72 -1.90 7.83
CA LYS A 36 -2.71 -3.16 8.57
C LYS A 36 -1.38 -3.91 8.46
N ILE A 37 -0.70 -3.85 7.32
CA ILE A 37 0.66 -4.39 7.19
C ILE A 37 1.62 -3.62 8.09
N ILE A 38 1.54 -2.28 8.07
CA ILE A 38 2.40 -1.40 8.89
C ILE A 38 2.19 -1.70 10.37
N GLU A 39 0.93 -1.70 10.84
CA GLU A 39 0.55 -2.03 12.22
C GLU A 39 1.01 -3.45 12.59
N GLY A 40 0.87 -4.41 11.67
CA GLY A 40 1.39 -5.76 11.85
C GLY A 40 2.89 -5.74 12.18
N ILE A 41 3.69 -5.06 11.36
CA ILE A 41 5.15 -4.98 11.59
C ILE A 41 5.46 -4.20 12.88
N GLU A 42 4.67 -3.18 13.25
CA GLU A 42 4.79 -2.52 14.57
C GLU A 42 4.57 -3.52 15.71
N TYR A 43 3.55 -4.38 15.64
CA TYR A 43 3.35 -5.45 16.63
C TYR A 43 4.47 -6.51 16.60
N LEU A 44 5.10 -6.75 15.47
CA LEU A 44 6.28 -7.62 15.38
C LEU A 44 7.47 -7.02 16.14
N ILE A 45 7.68 -5.70 16.05
CA ILE A 45 8.72 -4.97 16.79
C ILE A 45 8.52 -5.12 18.31
N ASP A 46 7.27 -5.03 18.74
CA ASP A 46 6.83 -5.17 20.13
C ASP A 46 6.70 -6.64 20.59
N GLU A 47 7.00 -7.61 19.71
CA GLU A 47 6.88 -9.04 19.96
C GLU A 47 5.45 -9.48 20.35
N ASN A 48 4.44 -8.69 19.97
CA ASN A 48 3.03 -9.04 20.08
C ASN A 48 2.57 -9.85 18.86
N PHE A 49 2.97 -11.12 18.84
CA PHE A 49 2.73 -12.01 17.70
C PHE A 49 1.24 -12.25 17.40
N VAL A 50 0.37 -12.16 18.42
CA VAL A 50 -1.09 -12.34 18.24
C VAL A 50 -1.65 -11.23 17.38
N GLU A 51 -1.37 -9.96 17.71
CA GLU A 51 -1.85 -8.83 16.93
C GLU A 51 -1.13 -8.71 15.58
N PHE A 52 0.15 -9.10 15.50
CA PHE A 52 0.85 -9.26 14.23
C PHE A 52 0.10 -10.21 13.29
N GLU A 53 -0.26 -11.40 13.76
CA GLU A 53 -0.99 -12.39 12.95
C GLU A 53 -2.38 -11.91 12.56
N ASN A 54 -3.13 -11.32 13.51
CA ASN A 54 -4.47 -10.80 13.26
C ASN A 54 -4.46 -9.76 12.13
N ASN A 55 -3.53 -8.81 12.15
CA ASN A 55 -3.45 -7.77 11.14
C ASN A 55 -3.03 -8.30 9.76
N LEU A 56 -2.09 -9.25 9.68
CA LEU A 56 -1.69 -9.81 8.39
C LEU A 56 -2.75 -10.75 7.80
N ASN A 57 -3.44 -11.53 8.64
CA ASN A 57 -4.57 -12.35 8.19
C ASN A 57 -5.72 -11.47 7.67
N TYR A 58 -5.98 -10.31 8.28
CA TYR A 58 -6.95 -9.35 7.76
C TYR A 58 -6.66 -8.94 6.31
N VAL A 59 -5.39 -8.69 5.98
CA VAL A 59 -4.94 -8.32 4.64
C VAL A 59 -5.21 -9.43 3.63
N ILE A 60 -5.00 -10.69 4.02
CA ILE A 60 -5.12 -11.87 3.16
C ILE A 60 -6.57 -12.34 3.00
N GLU A 61 -7.39 -12.22 4.04
CA GLU A 61 -8.73 -12.81 4.09
C GLU A 61 -9.83 -11.89 3.55
N THR A 62 -9.57 -10.58 3.50
CA THR A 62 -10.54 -9.60 2.98
C THR A 62 -10.72 -9.78 1.48
N LYS A 63 -11.99 -9.83 1.02
CA LYS A 63 -12.36 -10.05 -0.41
C LYS A 63 -13.27 -8.97 -0.99
N VAL A 64 -13.56 -7.92 -0.23
CA VAL A 64 -14.50 -6.86 -0.63
C VAL A 64 -14.03 -6.15 -1.90
N GLU A 65 -12.73 -6.05 -2.08
CA GLU A 65 -12.06 -5.41 -3.19
C GLU A 65 -12.29 -6.13 -4.54
N VAL A 66 -12.56 -7.44 -4.51
CA VAL A 66 -12.93 -8.23 -5.71
C VAL A 66 -14.25 -7.73 -6.30
N GLU A 67 -15.25 -7.45 -5.46
CA GLU A 67 -16.56 -6.98 -5.93
C GLU A 67 -16.52 -5.52 -6.41
N ILE A 68 -15.66 -4.70 -5.81
CA ILE A 68 -15.38 -3.33 -6.28
C ILE A 68 -14.76 -3.39 -7.69
N LYS A 69 -13.77 -4.28 -7.91
CA LYS A 69 -13.11 -4.48 -9.21
C LYS A 69 -14.08 -4.93 -10.30
N LYS A 70 -14.90 -5.95 -10.04
CA LYS A 70 -15.93 -6.39 -11.00
C LYS A 70 -16.90 -5.26 -11.35
N SER A 71 -17.33 -4.49 -10.35
CA SER A 71 -18.23 -3.36 -10.54
C SER A 71 -17.60 -2.23 -11.37
N PHE A 72 -16.31 -1.96 -11.18
CA PHE A 72 -15.54 -1.00 -11.95
C PHE A 72 -15.43 -1.42 -13.42
N GLU A 73 -15.01 -2.66 -13.68
CA GLU A 73 -14.83 -3.21 -15.03
C GLU A 73 -16.13 -3.20 -15.84
N ALA A 74 -17.26 -3.53 -15.21
CA ALA A 74 -18.59 -3.51 -15.84
C ALA A 74 -19.05 -2.10 -16.28
N LYS A 75 -18.51 -1.05 -15.68
CA LYS A 75 -18.89 0.35 -15.94
C LYS A 75 -17.91 1.12 -16.80
N LEU A 76 -16.68 0.64 -16.90
CA LEU A 76 -15.58 1.30 -17.61
C LEU A 76 -15.94 1.74 -19.04
N TRP A 77 -16.85 1.01 -19.68
CA TRP A 77 -17.27 1.22 -21.07
C TRP A 77 -18.46 2.17 -21.24
N LYS A 78 -19.12 2.60 -20.15
CA LYS A 78 -20.44 3.25 -20.21
C LYS A 78 -20.43 4.78 -20.08
N LYS A 79 -19.30 5.46 -19.87
CA LYS A 79 -19.27 6.94 -19.66
C LYS A 79 -18.06 7.68 -20.24
N ARG A 80 -18.31 8.89 -20.77
CA ARG A 80 -17.34 9.99 -20.92
C ARG A 80 -16.96 10.51 -19.52
N SER A 81 -15.67 10.74 -19.29
CA SER A 81 -15.07 11.19 -18.02
C SER A 81 -13.96 12.20 -18.34
N VAL A 82 -13.53 12.94 -17.31
CA VAL A 82 -12.41 13.88 -17.36
C VAL A 82 -11.12 13.19 -17.85
N PHE A 83 -10.91 11.94 -17.44
CA PHE A 83 -9.77 11.14 -17.88
C PHE A 83 -10.10 10.21 -19.05
N ALA A 84 -9.08 10.02 -19.90
CA ALA A 84 -9.13 8.99 -20.92
C ALA A 84 -9.31 7.62 -20.28
N LYS A 85 -9.95 6.70 -21.02
CA LYS A 85 -10.21 5.35 -20.52
C LYS A 85 -8.93 4.61 -20.11
N ALA A 86 -7.86 4.77 -20.90
CA ALA A 86 -6.56 4.17 -20.63
C ALA A 86 -5.99 4.66 -19.29
N ASP A 87 -6.16 5.95 -18.98
CA ASP A 87 -5.62 6.53 -17.74
C ASP A 87 -6.38 6.03 -16.51
N ARG A 88 -7.71 5.94 -16.59
CA ARG A 88 -8.53 5.33 -15.52
C ARG A 88 -8.16 3.87 -15.24
N LEU A 89 -7.96 3.09 -16.31
CA LEU A 89 -7.49 1.71 -16.19
C LEU A 89 -6.13 1.62 -15.51
N LYS A 90 -5.21 2.53 -15.86
CA LYS A 90 -3.86 2.51 -15.32
C LYS A 90 -3.81 2.96 -13.85
N ILE A 91 -4.62 3.95 -13.44
CA ILE A 91 -4.81 4.30 -12.03
C ILE A 91 -5.32 3.09 -11.25
N PHE A 92 -6.43 2.48 -11.72
CA PHE A 92 -7.01 1.32 -11.05
C PHE A 92 -6.05 0.13 -10.99
N GLY A 93 -5.30 -0.10 -12.07
CA GLY A 93 -4.24 -1.11 -12.14
C GLY A 93 -3.14 -0.87 -11.11
N LYS A 94 -2.65 0.37 -10.96
CA LYS A 94 -1.65 0.73 -9.95
C LYS A 94 -2.13 0.51 -8.52
N ILE A 95 -3.40 0.79 -8.22
CA ILE A 95 -4.00 0.47 -6.92
C ILE A 95 -4.03 -1.07 -6.71
N ASN A 96 -4.37 -1.83 -7.75
CA ASN A 96 -4.36 -3.29 -7.69
C ASN A 96 -2.94 -3.86 -7.50
N ASP A 97 -1.92 -3.22 -8.09
CA ASP A 97 -0.52 -3.63 -7.88
C ASP A 97 -0.12 -3.46 -6.41
N MET A 98 -0.49 -2.34 -5.77
CA MET A 98 -0.28 -2.13 -4.33
C MET A 98 -0.94 -3.24 -3.50
N LYS A 99 -2.17 -3.62 -3.84
CA LYS A 99 -2.89 -4.73 -3.19
C LYS A 99 -2.11 -6.04 -3.29
N ASN A 100 -1.71 -6.41 -4.50
CA ASN A 100 -1.00 -7.67 -4.75
C ASN A 100 0.33 -7.73 -3.99
N ILE A 101 1.06 -6.62 -3.95
CA ILE A 101 2.30 -6.50 -3.18
C ILE A 101 2.01 -6.62 -1.69
N GLY A 102 0.99 -5.91 -1.19
CA GLY A 102 0.61 -5.98 0.21
C GLY A 102 0.28 -7.40 0.68
N GLU A 103 -0.50 -8.14 -0.11
CA GLU A 103 -0.77 -9.56 0.16
C GLU A 103 0.48 -10.43 0.13
N PHE A 104 1.37 -10.21 -0.85
CA PHE A 104 2.63 -10.94 -0.94
C PHE A 104 3.49 -10.74 0.30
N ILE A 105 3.62 -9.48 0.76
CA ILE A 105 4.36 -9.13 1.98
C ILE A 105 3.71 -9.78 3.20
N ALA A 106 2.38 -9.69 3.34
CA ALA A 106 1.65 -10.30 4.45
C ALA A 106 1.86 -11.81 4.52
N HIS A 107 1.76 -12.51 3.38
CA HIS A 107 2.05 -13.94 3.31
C HIS A 107 3.48 -14.27 3.72
N ARG A 108 4.47 -13.51 3.25
CA ARG A 108 5.87 -13.75 3.59
C ARG A 108 6.17 -13.53 5.06
N LEU A 109 5.72 -12.41 5.63
CA LEU A 109 5.93 -12.08 7.04
C LEU A 109 5.39 -13.19 7.97
N LEU A 110 4.21 -13.74 7.65
CA LEU A 110 3.61 -14.84 8.41
C LEU A 110 4.44 -16.15 8.38
N LEU A 111 5.27 -16.37 7.36
CA LEU A 111 6.09 -17.59 7.24
C LEU A 111 7.24 -17.64 8.25
N TYR A 112 7.85 -16.49 8.56
CA TYR A 112 9.13 -16.49 9.29
C TYR A 112 9.12 -15.82 10.66
N LYS A 113 8.10 -15.00 11.02
CA LYS A 113 7.93 -14.43 12.39
C LYS A 113 9.25 -14.05 13.07
N ALA A 114 10.05 -13.22 12.40
CA ALA A 114 11.42 -12.95 12.80
C ALA A 114 11.49 -12.10 14.07
N VAL A 115 12.41 -12.44 14.97
CA VAL A 115 12.73 -11.62 16.15
C VAL A 115 13.80 -10.59 15.76
N LEU A 116 13.56 -9.33 16.09
CA LEU A 116 14.48 -8.24 15.77
C LEU A 116 15.68 -8.25 16.74
N PRO A 117 16.91 -7.97 16.25
CA PRO A 117 18.14 -8.29 16.97
C PRO A 117 18.43 -7.39 18.18
N ASP A 118 18.08 -6.09 18.11
CA ASP A 118 18.25 -5.16 19.22
C ASP A 118 17.34 -3.92 19.09
N GLU A 119 17.22 -3.17 20.19
CA GLU A 119 16.37 -1.96 20.28
C GLU A 119 16.72 -0.88 19.24
N LYS A 120 17.99 -0.70 18.91
CA LYS A 120 18.35 0.29 17.89
C LYS A 120 17.95 -0.18 16.49
N PHE A 121 17.92 -1.49 16.23
CA PHE A 121 17.33 -2.05 14.99
C PHE A 121 15.82 -1.82 14.95
N LYS A 122 15.11 -2.13 16.05
CA LYS A 122 13.68 -1.87 16.23
C LYS A 122 13.29 -0.41 15.97
N LEU A 123 14.05 0.54 16.54
CA LEU A 123 13.85 1.98 16.33
C LEU A 123 13.98 2.41 14.86
N ARG A 124 14.92 1.81 14.12
CA ARG A 124 15.14 2.12 12.70
C ARG A 124 14.04 1.55 11.83
N VAL A 125 13.59 0.32 12.09
CA VAL A 125 12.40 -0.25 11.44
C VAL A 125 11.19 0.65 11.69
N SER A 126 10.99 1.10 12.92
CA SER A 126 9.89 2.04 13.27
C SER A 126 9.97 3.36 12.49
N GLY A 127 11.18 3.90 12.29
CA GLY A 127 11.40 5.08 11.47
C GLY A 127 10.98 4.87 10.01
N ILE A 128 11.37 3.74 9.43
CA ILE A 128 10.97 3.34 8.08
C ILE A 128 9.44 3.19 7.97
N LEU A 129 8.80 2.55 8.95
CA LEU A 129 7.35 2.36 8.97
C LEU A 129 6.58 3.68 9.06
N LYS A 130 7.10 4.65 9.83
CA LYS A 130 6.53 6.01 9.89
C LYS A 130 6.56 6.71 8.52
N SER A 131 7.66 6.58 7.79
CA SER A 131 7.77 7.10 6.43
C SER A 131 6.81 6.38 5.48
N LEU A 132 6.73 5.05 5.54
CA LEU A 132 5.78 4.27 4.73
C LEU A 132 4.33 4.69 5.00
N LYS A 133 3.95 4.85 6.28
CA LYS A 133 2.61 5.31 6.67
C LYS A 133 2.28 6.67 6.06
N SER A 134 3.23 7.60 6.09
CA SER A 134 3.06 8.93 5.49
C SER A 134 2.88 8.84 3.97
N ILE A 135 3.75 8.07 3.30
CA ILE A 135 3.66 7.78 1.86
C ILE A 135 2.30 7.16 1.49
N SER A 136 1.82 6.18 2.28
CA SER A 136 0.54 5.51 2.08
C SER A 136 -0.66 6.45 2.26
N ASN A 137 -0.61 7.37 3.22
CA ASN A 137 -1.64 8.40 3.40
C ASN A 137 -1.65 9.35 2.20
N PHE A 138 -0.49 9.87 1.81
CA PHE A 138 -0.37 10.82 0.71
C PHE A 138 -0.84 10.23 -0.62
N ILE A 139 -0.56 8.96 -0.93
CA ILE A 139 -1.05 8.38 -2.19
C ILE A 139 -2.57 8.21 -2.20
N ALA A 140 -3.18 7.88 -1.06
CA ALA A 140 -4.63 7.80 -0.94
C ALA A 140 -5.28 9.17 -1.18
N ASP A 141 -4.67 10.23 -0.64
CA ASP A 141 -5.12 11.60 -0.86
C ASP A 141 -4.91 12.05 -2.31
N ALA A 142 -3.75 11.76 -2.91
CA ALA A 142 -3.47 12.10 -4.31
C ALA A 142 -4.49 11.47 -5.27
N VAL A 143 -4.89 10.21 -5.03
CA VAL A 143 -5.94 9.54 -5.83
C VAL A 143 -7.30 10.22 -5.67
N LYS A 144 -7.62 10.80 -4.51
CA LYS A 144 -8.86 11.55 -4.30
C LYS A 144 -8.79 12.93 -4.96
N PHE A 145 -7.66 13.60 -4.87
CA PHE A 145 -7.46 14.92 -5.46
C PHE A 145 -7.41 14.89 -6.98
N ILE A 146 -6.90 13.82 -7.61
CA ILE A 146 -6.77 13.78 -9.07
C ILE A 146 -8.12 14.01 -9.79
N GLY A 147 -9.26 13.64 -9.20
CA GLY A 147 -10.58 13.89 -9.78
C GLY A 147 -11.13 15.30 -9.56
N THR A 148 -10.55 16.10 -8.66
CA THR A 148 -11.13 17.36 -8.16
C THR A 148 -10.18 18.55 -8.20
N ASP A 149 -8.91 18.35 -7.86
CA ASP A 149 -7.86 19.36 -7.70
C ASP A 149 -6.51 18.78 -8.17
N LEU A 150 -6.16 19.03 -9.43
CA LEU A 150 -4.96 18.49 -10.05
C LEU A 150 -3.67 19.12 -9.50
N GLU A 151 -3.71 20.39 -9.08
CA GLU A 151 -2.55 21.06 -8.48
C GLU A 151 -2.23 20.44 -7.12
N LYS A 152 -3.24 20.24 -6.27
CA LYS A 152 -3.03 19.53 -4.99
C LYS A 152 -2.58 18.09 -5.20
N ALA A 153 -3.14 17.38 -6.18
CA ALA A 153 -2.70 16.03 -6.49
C ALA A 153 -1.20 16.01 -6.86
N HIS A 154 -0.75 16.97 -7.67
CA HIS A 154 0.65 17.13 -8.05
C HIS A 154 1.54 17.42 -6.83
N ASP A 155 1.16 18.36 -5.98
CA ASP A 155 1.95 18.77 -4.81
C ASP A 155 2.09 17.63 -3.78
N VAL A 156 1.02 16.89 -3.54
CA VAL A 156 1.06 15.70 -2.66
C VAL A 156 2.00 14.62 -3.24
N CYS A 157 2.05 14.46 -4.56
CA CYS A 157 2.98 13.52 -5.19
C CYS A 157 4.46 13.93 -5.01
N GLU A 158 4.79 15.22 -4.93
CA GLU A 158 6.16 15.65 -4.57
C GLU A 158 6.51 15.29 -3.12
N GLN A 159 5.56 15.43 -2.19
CA GLN A 159 5.76 15.02 -0.79
C GLN A 159 6.08 13.52 -0.67
N ILE A 160 5.42 12.67 -1.47
CA ILE A 160 5.72 11.23 -1.53
C ILE A 160 7.18 10.98 -1.95
N LYS A 161 7.67 11.70 -2.96
CA LYS A 161 9.06 11.54 -3.44
C LYS A 161 10.06 11.94 -2.37
N ASP A 162 9.83 13.06 -1.69
CA ASP A 162 10.69 13.53 -0.61
C ASP A 162 10.73 12.55 0.56
N GLU A 163 9.57 12.03 0.97
CA GLU A 163 9.50 11.05 2.05
C GLU A 163 10.17 9.72 1.65
N ARG A 164 10.01 9.27 0.39
CA ARG A 164 10.72 8.07 -0.10
C ARG A 164 12.23 8.26 -0.12
N ARG A 165 12.74 9.46 -0.46
CA ARG A 165 14.17 9.79 -0.39
C ARG A 165 14.69 9.68 1.04
N ARG A 166 13.94 10.20 2.03
CA ARG A 166 14.28 10.07 3.46
C ARG A 166 14.30 8.60 3.90
N MET A 167 13.25 7.85 3.54
CA MET A 167 13.11 6.43 3.84
C MET A 167 14.29 5.59 3.30
N ARG A 168 14.82 5.94 2.11
CA ARG A 168 16.00 5.29 1.52
C ARG A 168 17.27 5.47 2.35
N ASN A 169 17.43 6.62 3.00
CA ASN A 169 18.59 6.83 3.88
C ASN A 169 18.49 5.94 5.13
N GLU A 170 17.29 5.82 5.71
CA GLU A 170 17.05 4.92 6.85
C GLU A 170 17.23 3.44 6.46
N GLU A 171 16.77 3.04 5.27
CA GLU A 171 17.01 1.73 4.68
C GLU A 171 18.50 1.39 4.62
N TRP A 172 19.33 2.28 4.06
CA TRP A 172 20.77 2.06 3.97
C TRP A 172 21.44 1.90 5.33
N ILE A 173 21.04 2.71 6.32
CA ILE A 173 21.55 2.62 7.69
C ILE A 173 21.17 1.27 8.31
N LEU A 174 19.92 0.83 8.09
CA LEU A 174 19.41 -0.42 8.63
C LEU A 174 20.09 -1.65 8.00
N LEU A 175 20.25 -1.64 6.67
CA LEU A 175 20.97 -2.70 5.96
C LEU A 175 22.43 -2.75 6.39
N ASN A 176 23.14 -1.61 6.41
CA ASN A 176 24.52 -1.56 6.89
C ASN A 176 24.65 -2.17 8.29
N ARG A 177 23.71 -1.89 9.19
CA ARG A 177 23.68 -2.52 10.50
C ARG A 177 23.47 -4.04 10.41
N LEU A 178 22.49 -4.48 9.63
CA LEU A 178 22.15 -5.90 9.46
C LEU A 178 23.36 -6.74 9.01
N TYR A 179 24.15 -6.22 8.06
CA TYR A 179 25.34 -6.90 7.52
C TYR A 179 26.55 -6.89 8.47
N ASN A 180 26.56 -6.03 9.49
CA ASN A 180 27.68 -5.89 10.43
C ASN A 180 27.44 -6.59 11.79
N TYR A 181 26.37 -7.37 11.93
CA TYR A 181 26.22 -8.25 13.09
C TYR A 181 27.21 -9.43 13.04
N SER A 182 27.64 -9.91 14.21
CA SER A 182 28.50 -11.09 14.31
C SER A 182 27.80 -12.35 13.77
N MET A 183 28.49 -13.08 12.89
CA MET A 183 27.96 -14.20 12.09
C MET A 183 27.37 -15.38 12.88
N ASP A 184 27.71 -15.55 14.16
CA ASP A 184 27.32 -16.74 14.95
C ASP A 184 25.82 -16.87 15.27
N TYR A 185 24.99 -15.86 14.98
CA TYR A 185 23.56 -15.84 15.34
C TYR A 185 22.57 -15.78 14.15
N LEU A 186 23.04 -15.69 12.90
CA LEU A 186 22.28 -14.99 11.85
C LEU A 186 22.39 -15.61 10.44
N SER A 187 22.08 -16.89 10.25
CA SER A 187 21.89 -17.42 8.88
C SER A 187 20.44 -17.22 8.40
N ARG A 188 19.46 -17.86 9.03
CA ARG A 188 18.05 -17.76 8.61
C ARG A 188 17.39 -16.44 9.03
N THR A 189 17.59 -16.01 10.28
CA THR A 189 17.02 -14.75 10.79
C THR A 189 17.54 -13.54 10.01
N PHE A 190 18.80 -13.56 9.56
CA PHE A 190 19.35 -12.52 8.69
C PHE A 190 18.58 -12.41 7.39
N LEU A 191 18.36 -13.54 6.72
CA LEU A 191 17.64 -13.59 5.46
C LEU A 191 16.22 -13.03 5.65
N TYR A 192 15.52 -13.46 6.70
CA TYR A 192 14.16 -12.98 7.00
C TYR A 192 14.09 -11.48 7.27
N LEU A 193 15.05 -10.93 8.04
CA LEU A 193 15.11 -9.50 8.31
C LEU A 193 15.45 -8.69 7.05
N LYS A 194 16.37 -9.18 6.22
CA LYS A 194 16.71 -8.56 4.94
C LYS A 194 15.48 -8.54 4.02
N GLU A 195 14.81 -9.68 3.90
CA GLU A 195 13.62 -9.85 3.09
C GLU A 195 12.49 -8.93 3.54
N MET A 196 12.24 -8.81 4.85
CA MET A 196 11.28 -7.86 5.42
C MET A 196 11.61 -6.42 5.02
N ILE A 197 12.88 -6.00 5.12
CA ILE A 197 13.28 -4.64 4.75
C ILE A 197 13.02 -4.40 3.26
N GLU A 198 13.46 -5.32 2.40
CA GLU A 198 13.28 -5.21 0.95
C GLU A 198 11.80 -5.19 0.55
N ASP A 199 10.96 -5.98 1.22
CA ASP A 199 9.51 -6.02 1.01
C ASP A 199 8.85 -4.66 1.32
N ILE A 200 9.21 -4.05 2.46
CA ILE A 200 8.73 -2.71 2.84
C ILE A 200 9.15 -1.66 1.80
N MET A 201 10.39 -1.75 1.30
CA MET A 201 10.93 -0.83 0.29
C MET A 201 10.27 -1.00 -1.06
N MET A 202 10.02 -2.24 -1.48
CA MET A 202 9.30 -2.58 -2.70
C MET A 202 7.92 -1.91 -2.70
N LEU A 203 7.16 -2.02 -1.60
CA LEU A 203 5.86 -1.35 -1.50
C LEU A 203 5.99 0.18 -1.63
N ALA A 204 6.97 0.79 -0.97
CA ALA A 204 7.20 2.23 -1.05
C ALA A 204 7.60 2.70 -2.47
N ASP A 205 8.43 1.93 -3.17
CA ASP A 205 8.84 2.21 -4.56
C ASP A 205 7.65 2.11 -5.52
N HIS A 206 6.79 1.09 -5.36
CA HIS A 206 5.58 0.98 -6.15
C HIS A 206 4.60 2.14 -5.92
N ILE A 207 4.47 2.62 -4.68
CA ILE A 207 3.67 3.81 -4.36
C ILE A 207 4.27 5.06 -5.01
N LYS A 208 5.60 5.23 -4.94
CA LYS A 208 6.30 6.35 -5.58
C LYS A 208 6.10 6.35 -7.10
N ASP A 209 6.22 5.21 -7.76
CA ASP A 209 5.98 5.07 -9.20
C ASP A 209 4.51 5.37 -9.56
N PHE A 210 3.57 5.07 -8.66
CA PHE A 210 2.18 5.46 -8.83
C PHE A 210 1.99 6.97 -8.68
N ALA A 211 2.64 7.60 -7.68
CA ALA A 211 2.63 9.05 -7.50
C ALA A 211 3.18 9.78 -8.74
N GLU A 212 4.28 9.30 -9.32
CA GLU A 212 4.82 9.84 -10.58
C GLU A 212 3.82 9.76 -11.73
N TYR A 213 3.03 8.69 -11.78
CA TYR A 213 1.98 8.56 -12.78
C TYR A 213 0.80 9.52 -12.53
N ILE A 214 0.37 9.70 -11.28
CA ILE A 214 -0.64 10.71 -10.92
C ILE A 214 -0.16 12.11 -11.29
N GLN A 215 1.09 12.43 -11.01
CA GLN A 215 1.68 13.71 -11.36
C GLN A 215 1.75 13.92 -12.88
N PHE A 216 2.13 12.89 -13.64
CA PHE A 216 2.05 12.92 -15.10
C PHE A 216 0.64 13.25 -15.59
N LEU A 217 -0.38 12.63 -14.99
CA LEU A 217 -1.78 12.92 -15.33
C LEU A 217 -2.18 14.34 -14.93
N ALA A 218 -1.79 14.81 -13.75
CA ALA A 218 -2.03 16.18 -13.32
C ALA A 218 -1.46 17.17 -14.34
N THR A 219 -0.19 17.02 -14.73
CA THR A 219 0.45 17.84 -15.76
C THR A 219 -0.26 17.73 -17.11
N LYS A 220 -0.55 16.50 -17.56
CA LYS A 220 -1.26 16.26 -18.82
C LYS A 220 -2.58 17.00 -18.87
N TYR A 221 -3.37 16.98 -17.79
CA TYR A 221 -4.72 17.54 -17.78
C TYR A 221 -4.79 18.99 -17.26
N LEU A 222 -3.74 19.51 -16.62
CA LEU A 222 -3.59 20.92 -16.27
C LEU A 222 -3.23 21.77 -17.49
N ILE A 223 -2.34 21.30 -18.35
CA ILE A 223 -1.87 22.06 -19.54
C ILE A 223 -2.99 22.26 -20.57
N PHE A 224 -4.02 21.41 -20.58
CA PHE A 224 -5.16 21.51 -21.50
C PHE A 224 -6.42 22.13 -20.86
N LYS A 225 -6.28 22.80 -19.70
CA LYS A 225 -7.30 23.72 -19.16
C LYS A 225 -7.01 25.15 -19.61
#